data_AF-A0A3R7IEP1-F1
#
_entry.id   AF-A0A3R7IEP1-F1
#
_cell.length_a   1.000
_cell.length_b   1.000
_cell.length_c   1.000
_cell.angle_alpha   90.00
_cell.angle_beta   90.00
_cell.angle_gamma   90.00
#
_symmetry.space_group_name_H-M   'P 1'
#
loop_
_entity.id
_entity.type
_entity.pdbx_description
1 polymer ?
#
loop_
_entity_poly.entity_id
_entity_poly.type
_entity_poly.pdbx_seq_one_letter_code
_entity_poly.pdbx_strand_id
1 'polypeptide(L)'
;MTYKERWKILEELLKHLSSKGEAFPKGLLKDLRSAKTLIQIHRVKPDDPETIRKIEEYLDNVEFQLIAKIQSLEGEESAKRWMMKLEKARISLESKEEEVSKPLYGVPRGKKWVRISLDENLNEEKVVKAARDLGLEFRVEDEKRVTVFGEEEKIKMFIKKMAETSSQKT
;
A
#
# COMPACT_ATOMS: atom_id res chain seq x y z
N MET A 1 2.25 1.03 -2.25
CA MET A 1 3.20 1.04 -3.35
C MET A 1 2.73 2.01 -4.42
N THR A 2 3.67 2.62 -5.14
CA THR A 2 3.49 3.84 -5.95
C THR A 2 2.42 3.74 -7.04
N TYR A 3 1.72 4.85 -7.29
CA TYR A 3 0.93 5.11 -8.50
C TYR A 3 1.51 4.55 -9.82
N LYS A 4 2.84 4.42 -9.90
CA LYS A 4 3.60 3.77 -10.97
C LYS A 4 3.17 2.33 -11.27
N GLU A 5 2.80 1.51 -10.29
CA GLU A 5 2.40 0.12 -10.52
C GLU A 5 0.97 0.01 -11.03
N ARG A 6 0.05 0.76 -10.41
CA ARG A 6 -1.31 0.92 -10.94
C ARG A 6 -1.26 1.38 -12.40
N TRP A 7 -0.44 2.39 -12.68
CA TRP A 7 -0.18 2.87 -14.04
C TRP A 7 0.36 1.78 -14.98
N LYS A 8 1.30 0.94 -14.53
CA LYS A 8 1.84 -0.18 -15.33
C LYS A 8 0.76 -1.21 -15.68
N ILE A 9 -0.07 -1.60 -14.71
CA ILE A 9 -1.16 -2.57 -14.94
C ILE A 9 -2.15 -2.02 -15.97
N LEU A 10 -2.49 -0.73 -15.87
CA LEU A 10 -3.35 -0.05 -16.86
C LEU A 10 -2.68 0.03 -18.24
N GLU A 11 -1.37 0.26 -18.31
CA GLU A 11 -0.61 0.22 -19.57
C GLU A 11 -0.63 -1.19 -20.19
N GLU A 12 -0.47 -2.24 -19.38
CA GLU A 12 -0.55 -3.64 -19.84
C GLU A 12 -1.95 -3.98 -20.35
N LEU A 13 -3.00 -3.57 -19.64
CA LEU A 13 -4.38 -3.76 -20.07
C LEU A 13 -4.68 -3.02 -21.38
N LEU A 14 -4.19 -1.79 -21.51
CA LEU A 14 -4.29 -1.02 -22.75
C LEU A 14 -3.59 -1.74 -23.91
N LYS A 15 -2.38 -2.29 -23.71
CA LYS A 15 -1.66 -3.05 -24.73
C LYS A 15 -2.40 -4.32 -25.12
N HIS A 16 -2.94 -5.05 -24.14
CA HIS A 16 -3.75 -6.25 -24.37
C HIS A 16 -4.96 -5.94 -25.25
N LEU A 17 -5.70 -4.88 -24.94
CA LEU A 17 -6.84 -4.45 -25.75
C LEU A 17 -6.41 -3.88 -27.13
N SER A 18 -5.30 -3.16 -27.20
CA SER A 18 -4.76 -2.64 -28.48
C SER A 18 -4.32 -3.75 -29.44
N SER A 19 -3.78 -4.84 -28.90
CA SER A 19 -3.38 -6.01 -29.70
C SER A 19 -4.56 -6.68 -30.41
N LYS A 20 -5.79 -6.40 -29.96
CA LYS A 20 -7.04 -6.88 -30.56
C LYS A 20 -7.65 -5.90 -31.58
N GLY A 21 -6.93 -4.83 -31.94
CA GLY A 21 -7.33 -3.89 -33.00
C GLY A 21 -8.33 -2.83 -32.57
N GLU A 22 -8.46 -2.56 -31.26
CA GLU A 22 -9.47 -1.64 -30.73
C GLU A 22 -9.09 -0.16 -30.82
N ALA A 23 -10.09 0.66 -31.10
CA ALA A 23 -9.97 2.12 -31.13
C ALA A 23 -10.29 2.68 -29.74
N PHE A 24 -9.32 3.37 -29.14
CA PHE A 24 -9.49 4.04 -27.86
C PHE A 24 -9.86 5.52 -28.05
N PRO A 25 -10.68 6.10 -27.15
CA PRO A 25 -10.88 7.53 -27.11
C PRO A 25 -9.53 8.25 -26.97
N LYS A 26 -9.31 9.32 -27.75
CA LYS A 26 -8.07 10.11 -27.68
C LYS A 26 -7.78 10.65 -26.27
N GLY A 27 -8.82 10.84 -25.45
CA GLY A 27 -8.71 11.23 -24.04
C GLY A 27 -8.00 10.19 -23.17
N LEU A 28 -8.23 8.88 -23.39
CA LEU A 28 -7.68 7.82 -22.55
C LEU A 28 -6.14 7.80 -22.59
N LEU A 29 -5.56 7.89 -23.79
CA LEU A 29 -4.10 7.92 -23.96
C LEU A 29 -3.49 9.19 -23.35
N LYS A 30 -4.20 10.31 -23.44
CA LYS A 30 -3.80 11.58 -22.84
C LYS A 30 -3.80 11.49 -21.31
N ASP A 31 -4.83 10.90 -20.73
CA ASP A 31 -4.97 10.76 -19.27
C ASP A 31 -3.91 9.80 -18.71
N LEU A 32 -3.67 8.66 -19.38
CA LEU A 32 -2.62 7.74 -18.98
C LEU A 32 -1.23 8.39 -19.05
N ARG A 33 -0.96 9.21 -20.08
CA ARG A 33 0.31 9.96 -20.18
C ARG A 33 0.42 11.08 -19.14
N SER A 34 -0.68 11.77 -18.86
CA SER A 34 -0.75 12.84 -17.85
C SER A 34 -0.50 12.26 -16.46
N ALA A 35 -1.13 11.14 -16.13
CA ALA A 35 -0.88 10.38 -14.91
C ALA A 35 0.61 10.03 -14.78
N LYS A 36 1.25 9.47 -15.81
CA LYS A 36 2.69 9.13 -15.78
C LYS A 36 3.56 10.33 -15.39
N THR A 37 3.26 11.49 -15.95
CA THR A 37 4.01 12.73 -15.72
C THR A 37 3.83 13.21 -14.28
N LEU A 38 2.59 13.25 -13.79
CA LEU A 38 2.30 13.64 -12.41
C LEU A 38 2.88 12.66 -11.39
N ILE A 39 2.90 11.36 -11.70
CA ILE A 39 3.58 10.35 -10.87
C ILE A 39 5.07 10.64 -10.73
N GLN A 40 5.73 11.09 -11.80
CA GLN A 40 7.14 11.51 -11.74
C GLN A 40 7.32 12.76 -10.88
N ILE A 41 6.41 13.74 -10.98
CA ILE A 41 6.42 14.95 -10.14
C ILE A 41 6.20 14.59 -8.67
N HIS A 42 5.23 13.73 -8.37
CA HIS A 42 4.94 13.25 -7.02
C HIS A 42 6.13 12.52 -6.39
N ARG A 43 6.95 11.80 -7.17
CA ARG A 43 8.21 11.21 -6.65
C ARG A 43 9.22 12.25 -6.17
N VAL A 44 9.15 13.48 -6.67
CA VAL A 44 10.03 14.60 -6.27
C VAL A 44 9.36 15.45 -5.18
N LYS A 45 8.04 15.58 -5.20
CA LYS A 45 7.22 16.32 -4.22
C LYS A 45 6.01 15.48 -3.80
N PRO A 46 6.15 14.60 -2.78
CA PRO A 46 5.13 13.62 -2.44
C PRO A 46 3.88 14.22 -1.76
N ASP A 47 3.99 15.36 -1.09
CA ASP A 47 2.90 15.95 -0.29
C ASP A 47 2.08 17.05 -1.01
N ASP A 48 2.08 17.10 -2.34
CA ASP A 48 1.24 18.05 -3.08
C ASP A 48 -0.19 17.48 -3.28
N PRO A 49 -1.22 17.99 -2.57
CA PRO A 49 -2.56 17.40 -2.59
C PRO A 49 -3.22 17.52 -3.96
N GLU A 50 -2.89 18.58 -4.73
CA GLU A 50 -3.42 18.77 -6.08
C GLU A 50 -2.88 17.72 -7.04
N THR A 51 -1.57 17.44 -6.98
CA THR A 51 -0.92 16.40 -7.77
C THR A 51 -1.49 15.03 -7.43
N ILE A 52 -1.66 14.70 -6.15
CA ILE A 52 -2.30 13.46 -5.69
C ILE A 52 -3.70 13.33 -6.29
N ARG A 53 -4.55 14.35 -6.12
CA ARG A 53 -5.93 14.36 -6.62
C ARG A 53 -5.99 14.13 -8.13
N LYS A 54 -5.13 14.81 -8.90
CA LYS A 54 -5.07 14.67 -10.36
C LYS A 54 -4.57 13.30 -10.81
N ILE A 55 -3.61 12.70 -10.09
CA ILE A 55 -3.16 11.34 -10.39
C ILE A 55 -4.32 10.35 -10.23
N GLU A 56 -5.04 10.41 -9.11
CA GLU A 56 -6.21 9.55 -8.87
C GLU A 56 -7.27 9.75 -9.96
N GLU A 57 -7.64 10.99 -10.27
CA GLU A 57 -8.64 11.32 -11.28
C GLU A 57 -8.30 10.72 -12.65
N TYR A 58 -7.04 10.85 -13.10
CA TYR A 58 -6.61 10.27 -14.36
C TYR A 58 -6.56 8.73 -14.34
N LEU A 59 -6.06 8.13 -13.26
CA LEU A 59 -5.97 6.67 -13.17
C LEU A 59 -7.36 6.04 -13.04
N ASP A 60 -8.28 6.64 -12.27
CA ASP A 60 -9.67 6.19 -12.13
C ASP A 60 -10.43 6.28 -13.46
N ASN A 61 -10.26 7.38 -14.22
CA ASN A 61 -10.90 7.50 -15.53
C ASN A 61 -10.39 6.43 -16.51
N VAL A 62 -9.08 6.19 -16.55
CA VAL A 62 -8.49 5.15 -17.41
C VAL A 62 -8.94 3.76 -16.98
N GLU A 63 -8.94 3.47 -15.68
CA GLU A 63 -9.40 2.22 -15.10
C GLU A 63 -10.86 1.93 -15.46
N PHE A 64 -11.76 2.88 -15.22
CA PHE A 64 -13.17 2.76 -15.56
C PHE A 64 -13.38 2.39 -17.03
N GLN A 65 -12.71 3.09 -17.95
CA GLN A 65 -12.86 2.86 -19.38
C GLN A 65 -12.29 1.51 -19.82
N LEU A 66 -11.09 1.14 -19.36
CA LEU A 66 -10.47 -0.12 -19.76
C LEU A 66 -11.20 -1.34 -19.18
N ILE A 67 -11.69 -1.23 -17.94
CA ILE A 67 -12.47 -2.29 -17.29
C ILE A 67 -13.82 -2.50 -17.97
N ALA A 68 -14.56 -1.42 -18.25
CA ALA A 68 -15.81 -1.51 -18.99
C ALA A 68 -15.59 -2.14 -20.38
N LYS A 69 -14.49 -1.77 -21.04
CA LYS A 69 -14.14 -2.29 -22.36
C LYS A 69 -13.81 -3.78 -22.32
N ILE A 70 -12.95 -4.23 -21.40
CA ILE A 70 -12.62 -5.65 -21.32
C ILE A 70 -13.80 -6.51 -20.87
N GLN A 71 -14.68 -5.99 -20.01
CA GLN A 71 -15.93 -6.67 -19.67
C GLN A 71 -16.81 -6.88 -20.90
N SER A 72 -16.95 -5.84 -21.73
CA SER A 72 -17.74 -5.92 -22.96
C SER A 72 -17.14 -6.88 -24.01
N LEU A 73 -15.83 -7.06 -24.03
CA LEU A 73 -15.13 -7.86 -25.05
C LEU A 73 -14.87 -9.30 -24.64
N GLU A 74 -14.50 -9.52 -23.38
CA GLU A 74 -14.00 -10.80 -22.87
C GLU A 74 -14.82 -11.33 -21.69
N GLY A 75 -15.92 -10.65 -21.37
CA GLY A 75 -16.83 -11.03 -20.31
C GLY A 75 -16.38 -10.61 -18.91
N GLU A 76 -17.27 -10.84 -17.97
CA GLU A 76 -17.14 -10.39 -16.59
C GLU A 76 -15.96 -11.06 -15.85
N GLU A 77 -15.66 -12.32 -16.14
CA GLU A 77 -14.54 -13.02 -15.52
C GLU A 77 -13.18 -12.38 -15.85
N SER A 78 -13.01 -11.95 -17.09
CA SER A 78 -11.79 -11.26 -17.54
C SER A 78 -11.64 -9.91 -16.84
N ALA A 79 -12.74 -9.15 -16.75
CA ALA A 79 -12.77 -7.89 -16.02
C ALA A 79 -12.43 -8.07 -14.53
N LYS A 80 -13.02 -9.08 -13.87
CA LYS A 80 -12.72 -9.42 -12.47
C LYS A 80 -11.24 -9.73 -12.25
N ARG A 81 -10.59 -10.48 -13.16
CA ARG A 81 -9.14 -10.76 -13.05
C ARG A 81 -8.29 -9.49 -13.10
N TRP A 82 -8.64 -8.54 -13.95
CA TRP A 82 -7.93 -7.25 -14.01
C TRP A 82 -8.23 -6.36 -12.82
N MET A 83 -9.48 -6.28 -12.37
CA MET A 83 -9.85 -5.60 -11.12
C MET A 83 -9.07 -6.17 -9.92
N MET A 84 -8.95 -7.50 -9.80
CA MET A 84 -8.15 -8.11 -8.72
C MET A 84 -6.66 -7.75 -8.79
N LYS A 85 -6.08 -7.59 -9.99
CA LYS A 85 -4.69 -7.12 -10.14
C LYS A 85 -4.53 -5.67 -9.69
N LEU A 86 -5.47 -4.81 -10.08
CA LEU A 86 -5.51 -3.41 -9.69
C LEU A 86 -5.74 -3.25 -8.18
N GLU A 87 -6.63 -4.06 -7.61
CA GLU A 87 -6.92 -4.08 -6.19
C GLU A 87 -5.74 -4.60 -5.38
N LYS A 88 -5.06 -5.64 -5.84
CA LYS A 88 -3.78 -6.07 -5.23
C LYS A 88 -2.73 -4.95 -5.25
N ALA A 89 -2.70 -4.14 -6.31
CA ALA A 89 -1.83 -2.97 -6.35
C ALA A 89 -2.26 -1.88 -5.34
N ARG A 90 -3.58 -1.71 -5.08
CA ARG A 90 -4.12 -0.82 -4.04
C ARG A 90 -3.92 -1.36 -2.61
N ILE A 91 -4.07 -2.65 -2.35
CA ILE A 91 -3.82 -3.23 -1.01
C ILE A 91 -2.32 -3.22 -0.68
N SER A 92 -1.45 -3.34 -1.70
CA SER A 92 -0.02 -3.09 -1.55
C SER A 92 0.32 -1.59 -1.29
N LEU A 93 -0.62 -0.65 -1.51
CA LEU A 93 -0.57 0.74 -0.98
C LEU A 93 -0.74 0.76 0.53
N GLU A 94 -1.82 0.19 1.02
CA GLU A 94 -2.17 0.26 2.44
C GLU A 94 -1.12 -0.40 3.36
N SER A 95 -0.45 -1.44 2.86
CA SER A 95 0.65 -2.14 3.57
C SER A 95 2.02 -1.47 3.46
N LYS A 96 2.23 -0.52 2.53
CA LYS A 96 3.50 0.24 2.37
C LYS A 96 3.42 1.71 2.77
N GLU A 97 2.23 2.29 2.91
CA GLU A 97 2.03 3.67 3.38
C GLU A 97 2.19 3.82 4.91
N GLU A 98 2.51 2.74 5.63
CA GLU A 98 2.81 2.77 7.06
C GLU A 98 4.15 3.39 7.45
N GLU A 99 5.03 3.68 6.48
CA GLU A 99 6.34 4.27 6.77
C GLU A 99 6.39 5.80 6.66
N VAL A 100 5.26 6.50 6.50
CA VAL A 100 5.26 7.95 6.75
C VAL A 100 5.04 8.17 8.24
N SER A 101 6.17 8.36 8.92
CA SER A 101 6.29 8.72 10.33
C SER A 101 5.46 9.95 10.68
N LYS A 102 4.17 9.77 10.99
CA LYS A 102 3.40 10.76 11.75
C LYS A 102 4.10 10.92 13.10
N PRO A 103 4.54 12.13 13.49
CA PRO A 103 5.14 12.33 14.80
C PRO A 103 4.15 11.91 15.88
N LEU A 104 4.52 10.89 16.67
CA LEU A 104 3.73 10.41 17.78
C LEU A 104 3.70 11.49 18.88
N TYR A 105 2.54 12.12 19.06
CA TYR A 105 2.27 12.89 20.28
C TYR A 105 2.08 11.89 21.43
N GLY A 106 2.99 11.91 22.41
CA GLY A 106 2.87 11.11 23.65
C GLY A 106 3.78 9.89 23.77
N VAL A 107 4.93 9.85 23.08
CA VAL A 107 6.06 8.99 23.48
C VAL A 107 6.84 9.73 24.59
N PRO A 108 7.13 9.10 25.73
CA PRO A 108 7.96 9.70 26.77
C PRO A 108 9.34 10.05 26.21
N ARG A 109 9.74 11.32 26.32
CA ARG A 109 11.10 11.76 25.96
C ARG A 109 12.10 10.91 26.77
N GLY A 110 12.97 10.17 26.08
CA GLY A 110 14.00 9.31 26.68
C GLY A 110 13.77 7.80 26.56
N LYS A 111 12.61 7.33 26.06
CA LYS A 111 12.37 5.89 25.79
C LYS A 111 12.47 5.57 24.31
N LYS A 112 13.03 4.39 23.99
CA LYS A 112 13.03 3.84 22.62
C LYS A 112 11.70 3.16 22.36
N TRP A 113 11.29 3.13 21.10
CA TRP A 113 10.01 2.57 20.70
C TRP A 113 10.11 1.92 19.32
N VAL A 114 9.20 0.99 19.06
CA VAL A 114 9.03 0.29 17.79
C VAL A 114 7.55 0.13 17.50
N ARG A 115 7.16 0.31 16.24
CA ARG A 115 5.79 0.05 15.76
C ARG A 115 5.78 -1.30 15.03
N ILE A 116 4.83 -2.14 15.40
CA ILE A 116 4.62 -3.45 14.77
C ILE A 116 3.27 -3.43 14.07
N SER A 117 3.30 -3.67 12.76
CA SER A 117 2.11 -3.94 11.96
C SER A 117 1.68 -5.39 12.20
N LEU A 118 0.40 -5.58 12.52
CA LEU A 118 -0.21 -6.88 12.73
C LEU A 118 -0.56 -7.49 11.37
N ASP A 119 -0.24 -8.76 11.19
CA ASP A 119 -0.52 -9.54 9.97
C ASP A 119 -1.10 -10.92 10.33
N GLU A 120 -1.43 -11.74 9.33
CA GLU A 120 -2.03 -13.07 9.52
C GLU A 120 -1.20 -13.98 10.45
N ASN A 121 0.12 -13.75 10.56
CA ASN A 121 1.01 -14.50 11.45
C ASN A 121 1.21 -13.82 12.82
N LEU A 122 1.07 -12.50 12.87
CA LEU A 122 1.33 -11.65 14.04
C LEU A 122 0.06 -10.91 14.47
N ASN A 123 -0.72 -11.55 15.33
CA ASN A 123 -1.90 -10.95 15.95
C ASN A 123 -1.53 -10.08 17.17
N GLU A 124 -2.44 -9.17 17.53
CA GLU A 124 -2.28 -8.26 18.69
C GLU A 124 -1.87 -9.03 19.95
N GLU A 125 -2.53 -10.15 20.22
CA GLU A 125 -2.32 -10.96 21.42
C GLU A 125 -0.86 -11.42 21.57
N LYS A 126 -0.21 -11.87 20.48
CA LYS A 126 1.20 -12.26 20.48
C LYS A 126 2.12 -11.08 20.76
N VAL A 127 1.85 -9.93 20.13
CA VAL A 127 2.65 -8.71 20.29
C VAL A 127 2.55 -8.19 21.72
N VAL A 128 1.34 -8.11 22.27
CA VAL A 128 1.06 -7.67 23.64
C VAL A 128 1.70 -8.62 24.66
N LYS A 129 1.59 -9.94 24.44
CA LYS A 129 2.21 -10.94 25.32
C LYS A 129 3.73 -10.81 25.33
N ALA A 130 4.36 -10.70 24.15
CA ALA A 130 5.81 -10.53 24.05
C ALA A 130 6.31 -9.22 24.66
N ALA A 131 5.53 -8.13 24.57
CA ALA A 131 5.85 -6.86 25.22
C ALA A 131 5.76 -6.98 26.76
N ARG A 132 4.69 -7.61 27.27
CA ARG A 132 4.51 -7.86 28.72
C ARG A 132 5.61 -8.75 29.29
N ASP A 133 5.99 -9.81 28.58
CA ASP A 133 7.08 -10.72 29.00
C ASP A 133 8.41 -9.98 29.22
N LEU A 134 8.67 -8.94 28.42
CA LEU A 134 9.90 -8.14 28.48
C LEU A 134 9.76 -6.90 29.38
N GLY A 135 8.61 -6.72 30.05
CA GLY A 135 8.33 -5.54 30.87
C GLY A 135 8.27 -4.25 30.06
N LEU A 136 7.91 -4.33 28.78
CA LEU A 136 7.75 -3.19 27.89
C LEU A 136 6.32 -2.65 27.97
N GLU A 137 6.20 -1.33 27.81
CA GLU A 137 4.91 -0.67 27.68
C GLU A 137 4.45 -0.77 26.22
N PHE A 138 3.15 -0.85 26.00
CA PHE A 138 2.58 -0.92 24.66
C PHE A 138 1.33 -0.05 24.55
N ARG A 139 1.04 0.40 23.33
CA ARG A 139 -0.15 1.14 22.95
C ARG A 139 -0.69 0.52 21.68
N VAL A 140 -1.93 0.04 21.75
CA VAL A 140 -2.67 -0.35 20.55
C VAL A 140 -3.16 0.95 19.91
N GLU A 141 -2.78 1.20 18.66
CA GLU A 141 -3.22 2.38 17.92
C GLU A 141 -4.47 2.06 17.10
N ASP A 142 -4.49 0.93 16.40
CA ASP A 142 -5.60 0.44 15.57
C ASP A 142 -5.58 -1.11 15.55
N GLU A 143 -6.62 -1.77 15.02
CA GLU A 143 -6.71 -3.25 14.86
C GLU A 143 -5.55 -3.87 14.06
N LYS A 144 -4.74 -3.04 13.38
CA LYS A 144 -3.59 -3.45 12.57
C LYS A 144 -2.25 -3.00 13.14
N ARG A 145 -2.18 -2.25 14.25
CA ARG A 145 -0.91 -1.61 14.70
C ARG A 145 -0.78 -1.52 16.21
N VAL A 146 0.38 -1.96 16.71
CA VAL A 146 0.78 -1.83 18.11
C VAL A 146 2.12 -1.14 18.20
N THR A 147 2.21 -0.09 19.02
CA THR A 147 3.45 0.61 19.34
C THR A 147 3.95 0.15 20.71
N VAL A 148 5.20 -0.34 20.76
CA VAL A 148 5.85 -0.83 21.97
C VAL A 148 7.00 0.11 22.34
N PHE A 149 7.10 0.50 23.61
CA PHE A 149 8.10 1.45 24.08
C PHE A 149 8.70 1.04 25.43
N GLY A 150 9.96 1.39 25.64
CA GLY A 150 10.71 1.02 26.84
C GLY A 150 12.21 1.30 26.72
N GLU A 151 13.00 0.58 27.51
CA GLU A 151 14.46 0.65 27.46
C GLU A 151 15.01 0.08 26.14
N GLU A 152 16.10 0.66 25.64
CA GLU A 152 16.67 0.27 24.34
C GLU A 152 17.01 -1.22 24.25
N GLU A 153 17.60 -1.79 25.31
CA GLU A 153 18.01 -3.19 25.35
C GLU A 153 16.80 -4.13 25.25
N LYS A 154 15.72 -3.81 25.97
CA LYS A 154 14.47 -4.58 25.96
C LYS A 154 13.78 -4.47 24.60
N ILE A 155 13.80 -3.30 23.96
CA ILE A 155 13.26 -3.11 22.60
C ILE A 155 14.06 -3.94 21.58
N LYS A 156 15.39 -3.98 21.67
CA LYS A 156 16.23 -4.83 20.81
C LYS A 156 15.93 -6.31 21.00
N MET A 157 15.77 -6.77 22.25
CA MET A 157 15.35 -8.15 22.55
C MET A 157 13.96 -8.47 22.00
N PHE A 158 13.03 -7.52 22.10
CA PHE A 158 11.69 -7.65 21.56
C PHE A 158 11.72 -7.80 20.04
N ILE A 159 12.41 -6.91 19.31
CA ILE A 159 12.55 -7.01 17.85
C ILE A 159 13.13 -8.37 17.43
N LYS A 160 14.14 -8.85 18.16
CA LYS A 160 14.73 -10.18 17.90
C LYS A 160 13.71 -11.31 18.08
N LYS A 161 12.98 -11.33 19.20
CA LYS A 161 11.94 -12.32 19.50
C LYS A 161 10.81 -12.31 18.46
N MET A 162 10.43 -11.12 17.98
CA MET A 162 9.41 -10.96 16.95
C MET A 162 9.88 -11.44 15.57
N ALA A 163 11.14 -11.18 15.20
CA ALA A 163 11.74 -11.67 13.96
C ALA A 163 11.91 -13.20 13.92
N GLU A 164 12.20 -13.81 15.08
CA GLU A 164 12.23 -15.27 15.23
C GLU A 164 10.83 -15.88 15.10
N THR A 165 9.80 -15.18 15.59
CA THR A 165 8.40 -15.61 15.51
C THR A 165 7.82 -15.48 14.08
N SER A 166 8.28 -14.51 13.29
CA SER A 166 7.89 -14.36 11.88
C SER A 166 8.68 -15.25 10.91
N SER A 167 9.86 -15.76 11.31
CA SER A 167 10.68 -16.67 10.49
C SER A 167 10.31 -18.15 10.66
N GLN A 168 9.51 -18.53 11.65
CA GLN A 168 9.07 -19.92 11.84
C GLN A 168 7.80 -20.22 11.03
N LYS A 169 7.97 -20.42 9.72
CA LYS A 169 7.28 -21.42 8.87
C LYS A 169 7.65 -21.19 7.39
N THR A 170 8.77 -21.79 6.99
CA THR A 170 8.87 -22.39 5.65
C THR A 170 8.35 -23.82 5.76
#